data_AF-A0A3L7Y3I9-F1
#
_entry.id   AF-A0A3L7Y3I9-F1
#
_cell.length_a   1.000
_cell.length_b   1.000
_cell.length_c   1.000
_cell.angle_alpha   90.00
_cell.angle_beta   90.00
_cell.angle_gamma   90.00
#
_symmetry.space_group_name_H-M   'P 1'
#
loop_
_entity.id
_entity.type
_entity.pdbx_description
1 polymer ?
#
loop_
_entity_poly.entity_id
_entity_poly.type
_entity_poly.pdbx_seq_one_letter_code
_entity_poly.pdbx_strand_id
1 'polypeptide(L)'
;MLDLVRLFVGGIGIAGFFYLARRLPPLLRARTEWANRVGAATRYEAWRGTPGSGPDLADRLEGELIANRLRRLIGVGVASLAGILLALLT
;
A
#
# COMPACT_ATOMS: atom_id res chain seq x y z
N MET A 1 31.09 15.96 -10.83
CA MET A 1 29.68 16.35 -10.57
C MET A 1 28.70 15.19 -10.78
N LEU A 2 28.84 14.39 -11.85
CA LEU A 2 27.93 13.27 -12.14
C LEU A 2 27.89 12.19 -11.03
N ASP A 3 29.05 11.82 -10.47
CA ASP A 3 29.14 10.79 -9.41
C ASP A 3 28.39 11.15 -8.12
N LEU A 4 28.42 12.43 -7.74
CA LEU A 4 27.74 12.91 -6.55
C LEU A 4 26.21 12.89 -6.74
N VAL A 5 25.74 13.20 -7.95
CA VAL A 5 24.32 13.12 -8.31
C VAL A 5 23.84 11.67 -8.30
N ARG A 6 24.62 10.73 -8.85
CA ARG A 6 24.29 9.30 -8.83
C ARG A 6 24.18 8.76 -7.42
N LEU A 7 25.14 9.11 -6.55
CA LEU A 7 25.14 8.67 -5.16
C LEU A 7 23.94 9.22 -4.39
N PHE A 8 23.57 10.49 -4.65
CA PHE A 8 22.39 11.10 -4.05
C PHE A 8 21.08 10.47 -4.54
N VAL A 9 20.91 10.31 -5.85
CA VAL A 9 19.70 9.71 -6.46
C VAL A 9 19.56 8.23 -6.09
N GLY A 10 20.66 7.47 -6.12
CA GLY A 10 20.70 6.09 -5.66
C GLY A 10 20.42 5.96 -4.17
N GLY A 11 20.95 6.86 -3.35
CA GLY A 11 20.68 6.94 -1.91
C GLY A 11 19.21 7.20 -1.59
N ILE A 12 18.56 8.12 -2.32
CA ILE A 12 17.10 8.34 -2.22
C ILE A 12 16.33 7.09 -2.63
N GLY A 13 16.76 6.40 -3.69
CA GLY A 13 16.13 5.16 -4.12
C GLY A 13 16.21 4.05 -3.06
N ILE A 14 17.37 3.88 -2.43
CA ILE A 14 17.57 2.92 -1.33
C ILE A 14 16.71 3.30 -0.11
N ALA A 15 16.69 4.57 0.27
CA ALA A 15 15.86 5.05 1.39
C ALA A 15 14.36 4.80 1.14
N GLY A 16 13.89 5.03 -0.09
CA GLY A 16 12.52 4.73 -0.50
C GLY A 16 12.20 3.23 -0.45
N PHE A 17 13.16 2.37 -0.80
CA PHE A 17 13.02 0.91 -0.65
C PHE A 17 12.90 0.49 0.83
N PHE A 18 13.75 1.00 1.72
CA PHE A 18 13.64 0.76 3.16
C PHE A 18 12.30 1.23 3.74
N TYR A 19 11.82 2.39 3.29
CA TYR A 19 10.51 2.90 3.65
C TYR A 19 9.40 1.93 3.22
N LEU A 20 9.45 1.39 2.00
CA LEU A 20 8.51 0.38 1.52
C LEU A 20 8.55 -0.89 2.37
N ALA A 21 9.76 -1.43 2.60
CA ALA A 21 9.95 -2.67 3.34
C ALA A 21 9.37 -2.58 4.77
N ARG A 22 9.46 -1.40 5.38
CA ARG A 22 8.91 -1.16 6.72
C ARG A 22 7.39 -0.92 6.72
N ARG A 23 6.86 -0.26 5.69
CA ARG A 23 5.46 0.20 5.68
C ARG A 23 4.50 -0.76 5.00
N LEU A 24 4.94 -1.54 4.02
CA LEU A 24 4.10 -2.44 3.24
C LEU A 24 3.55 -3.63 4.06
N PRO A 25 4.37 -4.37 4.85
CA PRO A 25 3.89 -5.53 5.60
C PRO A 25 2.71 -5.25 6.57
N PRO A 26 2.77 -4.22 7.45
CA PRO A 26 1.65 -3.93 8.35
C PRO A 26 0.41 -3.45 7.59
N LEU A 27 0.58 -2.80 6.43
CA LEU A 27 -0.54 -2.32 5.63
C LEU A 27 -1.26 -3.45 4.91
N LEU A 28 -0.52 -4.46 4.44
CA LEU A 28 -1.08 -5.67 3.86
C LEU A 28 -1.87 -6.47 4.90
N ARG A 29 -1.35 -6.57 6.13
CA ARG A 29 -2.07 -7.20 7.25
C ARG A 29 -3.38 -6.49 7.56
N ALA A 30 -3.35 -5.15 7.67
CA ALA A 30 -4.56 -4.36 7.87
C ALA A 30 -5.58 -4.56 6.73
N ARG A 31 -5.12 -4.65 5.48
CA ARG A 31 -6.00 -4.95 4.33
C ARG A 31 -6.65 -6.33 4.44
N THR A 32 -5.88 -7.35 4.83
CA THR A 32 -6.42 -8.71 4.98
C THR A 32 -7.39 -8.82 6.15
N GLU A 33 -7.10 -8.16 7.27
CA GLU A 33 -7.99 -8.11 8.43
C GLU A 33 -9.31 -7.41 8.08
N TRP A 34 -9.24 -6.25 7.43
CA TRP A 34 -10.42 -5.53 6.94
C TRP A 34 -11.26 -6.41 5.99
N ALA A 35 -10.63 -7.05 5.00
CA ALA A 35 -11.33 -7.92 4.06
C ALA A 35 -12.00 -9.12 4.75
N ASN A 36 -11.35 -9.70 5.76
CA ASN A 36 -11.92 -10.79 6.54
C ASN A 36 -13.12 -10.31 7.38
N ARG A 37 -13.05 -9.13 8.00
CA ARG A 37 -14.17 -8.55 8.78
C ARG A 37 -15.37 -8.27 7.88
N VAL A 38 -15.17 -7.53 6.79
CA VAL A 38 -16.25 -7.19 5.85
C VAL A 38 -16.84 -8.46 5.24
N GLY A 39 -16.01 -9.39 4.79
CA GLY A 39 -16.47 -10.66 4.23
C GLY A 39 -17.19 -11.57 5.24
N ALA A 40 -16.86 -11.48 6.53
CA ALA A 40 -17.61 -12.18 7.58
C ALA A 40 -18.97 -11.51 7.86
N ALA A 41 -19.01 -10.18 7.93
CA ALA A 41 -20.23 -9.40 8.11
C ALA A 41 -21.22 -9.65 6.95
N THR A 42 -20.77 -9.55 5.70
CA THR A 42 -21.63 -9.81 4.53
C THR A 42 -22.17 -11.24 4.50
N ARG A 43 -21.35 -12.24 4.89
CA ARG A 43 -21.82 -13.64 4.98
C ARG A 43 -22.86 -13.83 6.09
N TYR A 44 -22.70 -13.14 7.20
CA TYR A 44 -23.64 -13.19 8.31
C TYR A 44 -24.98 -12.53 7.98
N GLU A 45 -24.96 -11.39 7.29
CA GLU A 45 -26.16 -10.72 6.76
C GLU A 45 -26.90 -11.60 5.74
N ALA A 46 -26.15 -12.24 4.84
CA ALA A 46 -26.71 -13.19 3.89
C ALA A 46 -27.40 -14.38 4.58
N TRP A 47 -26.79 -14.93 5.65
CA TRP A 47 -27.41 -15.99 6.45
C TRP A 47 -28.69 -15.52 7.16
N ARG A 48 -28.73 -14.28 7.64
CA ARG A 48 -29.94 -13.68 8.24
C ARG A 48 -31.05 -13.35 7.22
N GLY A 49 -30.86 -13.61 5.93
CA GLY A 49 -31.85 -13.29 4.90
C GLY A 49 -32.04 -11.78 4.66
N THR A 50 -31.07 -10.96 5.08
CA THR A 50 -31.02 -9.52 4.81
C THR A 50 -29.79 -9.16 3.94
N PRO A 51 -29.66 -9.74 2.73
CA PRO A 51 -28.57 -9.40 1.83
C PRO A 51 -28.79 -7.98 1.30
N GLY A 52 -28.00 -7.00 1.76
CA GLY A 52 -28.05 -5.66 1.18
C GLY A 52 -27.54 -4.49 2.01
N SER A 53 -27.32 -4.63 3.33
CA SER A 53 -26.73 -3.54 4.12
C SER A 53 -25.28 -3.26 3.72
N GLY A 54 -24.53 -4.31 3.35
CA GLY A 54 -23.16 -4.15 2.86
C GLY A 54 -22.24 -3.52 3.92
N PRO A 55 -20.97 -3.23 3.59
CA PRO A 55 -20.07 -2.57 4.53
C PRO A 55 -20.61 -1.20 4.91
N ASP A 56 -20.64 -0.92 6.22
CA ASP A 56 -21.00 0.37 6.80
C ASP A 56 -20.13 1.49 6.21
N LEU A 57 -20.57 2.75 6.34
CA LEU A 57 -19.80 3.91 5.87
C LEU A 57 -18.36 3.91 6.44
N ALA A 58 -18.20 3.51 7.70
CA ALA A 58 -16.90 3.38 8.35
C ALA A 58 -16.01 2.33 7.66
N ASP A 59 -16.56 1.15 7.34
CA ASP A 59 -15.84 0.08 6.65
C ASP A 59 -15.43 0.49 5.23
N ARG A 60 -16.29 1.23 4.52
CA ARG A 60 -15.96 1.76 3.18
C ARG A 60 -14.81 2.77 3.24
N LEU A 61 -14.88 3.73 4.16
CA LEU A 61 -13.82 4.72 4.36
C LEU A 61 -12.50 4.07 4.77
N GLU A 62 -12.53 3.07 5.65
CA GLU A 62 -11.34 2.31 6.02
C GLU A 62 -10.73 1.60 4.80
N GLY A 63 -11.55 0.96 3.97
CA GLY A 63 -11.13 0.33 2.71
C GLY A 63 -10.48 1.31 1.74
N GLU A 64 -11.09 2.48 1.53
CA GLU A 64 -10.55 3.55 0.68
C GLU A 64 -9.23 4.11 1.21
N LEU A 65 -9.12 4.31 2.53
CA LEU A 65 -7.88 4.77 3.17
C LEU A 65 -6.74 3.75 2.99
N ILE A 66 -7.03 2.47 3.19
CA ILE A 66 -6.06 1.38 2.96
C ILE A 66 -5.65 1.37 1.48
N ALA A 67 -6.60 1.44 0.55
CA ALA A 67 -6.34 1.45 -0.88
C ALA A 67 -5.49 2.66 -1.32
N ASN A 68 -5.82 3.86 -0.84
CA ASN A 68 -5.06 5.08 -1.12
C ASN A 68 -3.63 5.00 -0.57
N ARG A 69 -3.45 4.46 0.63
CA ARG A 69 -2.11 4.24 1.21
C ARG A 69 -1.29 3.22 0.40
N LEU A 70 -1.92 2.13 -0.06
CA LEU A 70 -1.28 1.16 -0.96
C LEU A 70 -0.88 1.80 -2.27
N ARG A 71 -1.76 2.59 -2.89
CA ARG A 71 -1.47 3.29 -4.16
C ARG A 71 -0.29 4.25 -4.01
N ARG A 72 -0.22 4.96 -2.89
CA ARG A 72 0.93 5.82 -2.56
C ARG A 72 2.22 5.00 -2.41
N LEU A 73 2.17 3.83 -1.75
CA LEU A 73 3.34 2.95 -1.64
C LEU A 73 3.78 2.41 -3.01
N ILE A 74 2.86 2.11 -3.93
CA ILE A 74 3.23 1.74 -5.30
C ILE A 74 4.02 2.87 -5.96
N GLY A 75 3.55 4.12 -5.85
CA GLY A 75 4.26 5.29 -6.36
C GLY A 75 5.67 5.44 -5.77
N VAL A 76 5.81 5.25 -4.45
CA VAL A 76 7.13 5.28 -3.79
C VAL A 76 8.02 4.13 -4.28
N GLY A 77 7.48 2.92 -4.48
CA GLY A 77 8.22 1.78 -5.00
C GLY A 77 8.76 2.04 -6.41
N VAL A 78 7.93 2.58 -7.30
CA VAL A 78 8.32 2.95 -8.67
C VAL A 78 9.40 4.02 -8.66
N ALA A 79 9.23 5.08 -7.86
CA ALA A 79 10.24 6.14 -7.74
C ALA A 79 11.56 5.63 -7.16
N SER A 80 11.49 4.71 -6.19
CA SER A 80 12.66 4.09 -5.57
C SER A 80 13.45 3.26 -6.57
N LEU A 81 12.76 2.41 -7.34
CA LEU A 81 13.35 1.61 -8.40
C LEU A 81 13.96 2.48 -9.50
N ALA A 82 13.25 3.54 -9.92
CA ALA A 82 13.77 4.47 -10.91
C ALA A 82 15.06 5.17 -10.43
N GLY A 83 15.11 5.61 -9.17
CA GLY A 83 16.32 6.21 -8.59
C GLY A 83 17.51 5.24 -8.54
N ILE A 84 17.26 3.99 -8.15
CA ILE A 84 18.30 2.94 -8.14
C ILE A 84 18.78 2.64 -9.56
N LEU A 85 17.87 2.44 -10.51
CA LEU A 85 18.18 2.15 -11.91
C LEU A 85 18.96 3.30 -12.56
N LEU A 86 18.53 4.54 -12.35
CA LEU A 86 19.24 5.72 -12.87
C LEU A 86 20.66 5.78 -12.32
N ALA A 87 20.87 5.53 -11.03
CA ALA A 87 22.20 5.53 -10.44
C ALA A 87 23.12 4.44 -11.03
N LEU A 88 22.55 3.27 -11.36
CA LEU A 88 23.28 2.12 -11.93
C LEU A 88 23.59 2.27 -13.43
N LEU A 89 22.69 2.90 -14.20
CA LEU A 89 22.75 2.94 -15.67
C LEU A 89 23.37 4.21 -16.25
N THR A 90 23.43 5.30 -15.48
CA THR A 90 24.08 6.53 -15.94
C THR A 90 25.59 6.47 -15.80
#